data_AF-A0A6G9GX41-F1
#
_entry.id   AF-A0A6G9GX41-F1
#
_cell.length_a   1.000
_cell.length_b   1.000
_cell.length_c   1.000
_cell.angle_alpha   90.00
_cell.angle_beta   90.00
_cell.angle_gamma   90.00
#
_symmetry.space_group_name_H-M   'P 1'
#
loop_
_entity.id
_entity.type
_entity.pdbx_description
1 polymer ?
#
loop_
_entity_poly.entity_id
_entity_poly.type
_entity_poly.pdbx_seq_one_letter_code
_entity_poly.pdbx_strand_id
1 'polypeptide(L)'
;MITSRLRRRAAALVLSVSAVLVPATVTEAAPAAPRTAAPAAVTAAAPAALAAPASCPVLYDPLFAAADRRVDLSRITPEPAWRADCRQLYRADGRAPEVVFEQGFHPKAPLDGQYDIEKYVLVNQDSPYVSTTFDHDLYKQWKSGYNYYVDAPGGIDVNKTIGDTHKWASQEEVAFIGGIAREHIVGACPVDRKKKVEIMADCVDNPHYRPWRG
;
A
#
# COMPACT_ATOMS: atom_id res chain seq x y z
N MET A 1 -18.30 17.15 51.67
CA MET A 1 -18.72 16.25 52.77
C MET A 1 -19.61 15.18 52.15
N ILE A 2 -19.45 13.93 52.59
CA ILE A 2 -20.12 12.69 52.17
C ILE A 2 -19.52 12.00 50.94
N THR A 3 -19.08 10.79 51.25
CA THR A 3 -18.27 9.79 50.55
C THR A 3 -19.14 8.66 49.99
N SER A 4 -18.47 7.67 49.38
CA SER A 4 -18.89 6.26 49.26
C SER A 4 -19.56 5.89 47.91
N ARG A 5 -19.28 4.76 47.24
CA ARG A 5 -18.61 3.50 47.59
C ARG A 5 -18.12 2.79 46.32
N LEU A 6 -16.91 2.23 46.38
CA LEU A 6 -16.46 1.13 45.50
C LEU A 6 -17.31 -0.14 45.74
N ARG A 7 -17.55 -0.91 44.69
CA ARG A 7 -17.86 -2.34 44.80
C ARG A 7 -16.94 -3.16 43.90
N ARG A 8 -15.98 -3.83 44.54
CA ARG A 8 -15.24 -4.98 44.02
C ARG A 8 -16.19 -6.19 43.96
N ARG A 9 -16.10 -6.99 42.90
CA ARG A 9 -16.46 -8.41 42.92
C ARG A 9 -15.37 -9.21 42.24
N ALA A 10 -14.92 -10.24 42.95
CA ALA A 10 -13.94 -11.24 42.56
C ALA A 10 -14.66 -12.56 42.23
N ALA A 11 -13.85 -13.59 41.89
CA ALA A 11 -14.15 -15.01 41.63
C ALA A 11 -14.45 -15.35 40.15
N ALA A 12 -13.95 -16.44 39.55
CA ALA A 12 -13.04 -17.51 39.97
C ALA A 12 -12.48 -18.24 38.71
N LEU A 13 -11.35 -18.94 38.88
CA LEU A 13 -10.73 -19.89 37.94
C LEU A 13 -11.65 -21.05 37.53
N VAL A 14 -11.46 -21.58 36.31
CA VAL A 14 -11.36 -23.04 36.07
C VAL A 14 -10.41 -23.30 34.87
N LEU A 15 -9.35 -24.08 35.10
CA LEU A 15 -8.50 -24.72 34.08
C LEU A 15 -9.21 -25.99 33.55
N SER A 16 -9.02 -26.31 32.27
CA SER A 16 -9.18 -27.69 31.78
C SER A 16 -8.24 -27.94 30.60
N VAL A 17 -7.18 -28.70 30.86
CA VAL A 17 -6.26 -29.28 29.87
C VAL A 17 -6.77 -30.67 29.53
N SER A 18 -6.77 -31.05 28.26
CA SER A 18 -6.82 -32.47 27.86
C SER A 18 -6.08 -32.64 26.54
N ALA A 19 -4.84 -33.13 26.65
CA ALA A 19 -4.07 -33.68 25.56
C ALA A 19 -4.25 -35.20 25.58
N VAL A 20 -4.49 -35.81 24.41
CA VAL A 20 -4.38 -37.26 24.24
C VAL A 20 -3.45 -37.52 23.05
N LEU A 21 -2.27 -38.07 23.37
CA LEU A 21 -1.38 -38.77 22.45
C LEU A 21 -1.64 -40.27 22.60
N VAL A 22 -1.69 -41.01 21.49
CA VAL A 22 -1.56 -42.49 21.46
C VAL A 22 -0.64 -42.87 20.28
N PRO A 23 0.25 -43.88 20.44
CA PRO A 23 1.44 -44.06 19.61
C PRO A 23 1.27 -45.09 18.47
N ALA A 24 2.32 -45.15 17.63
CA ALA A 24 2.52 -46.05 16.50
C ALA A 24 3.01 -47.46 16.89
N THR A 25 2.88 -48.39 15.93
CA THR A 25 3.66 -49.62 15.60
C THR A 25 2.67 -50.63 14.97
N VAL A 26 2.94 -51.45 13.95
CA VAL A 26 4.04 -52.41 13.72
C VAL A 26 4.17 -52.71 12.20
N THR A 27 5.38 -53.14 11.83
CA THR A 27 5.96 -53.51 10.52
C THR A 27 5.52 -54.89 9.96
N GLU A 28 5.63 -55.00 8.62
CA GLU A 28 6.09 -56.16 7.81
C GLU A 28 5.17 -57.35 7.46
N ALA A 29 4.91 -57.55 6.14
CA ALA A 29 5.55 -58.57 5.28
C ALA A 29 4.67 -58.94 4.06
N ALA A 30 5.26 -58.95 2.87
CA ALA A 30 4.63 -59.27 1.58
C ALA A 30 4.57 -60.79 1.30
N PRO A 31 3.78 -61.23 0.29
CA PRO A 31 4.44 -61.74 -0.91
C PRO A 31 3.78 -61.40 -2.28
N ALA A 32 4.68 -61.22 -3.26
CA ALA A 32 4.67 -61.45 -4.72
C ALA A 32 3.38 -61.38 -5.60
N ALA A 33 3.38 -60.31 -6.42
CA ALA A 33 2.94 -60.08 -7.83
C ALA A 33 2.04 -61.06 -8.61
N PRO A 34 1.19 -60.49 -9.50
CA PRO A 34 1.56 -60.50 -10.93
C PRO A 34 1.47 -59.11 -11.62
N ARG A 35 2.24 -59.02 -12.70
CA ARG A 35 2.53 -57.85 -13.55
C ARG A 35 1.27 -57.21 -14.12
N THR A 36 1.11 -55.92 -13.90
CA THR A 36 0.24 -55.02 -14.69
C THR A 36 0.97 -53.70 -14.95
N ALA A 37 0.62 -53.08 -16.07
CA ALA A 37 1.38 -52.07 -16.79
C ALA A 37 1.85 -50.86 -15.96
N ALA A 38 3.02 -50.35 -16.32
CA ALA A 38 3.60 -49.14 -15.74
C ALA A 38 2.67 -47.93 -15.92
N PRO A 39 2.28 -47.22 -14.84
CA PRO A 39 1.76 -45.88 -14.98
C PRO A 39 2.92 -44.94 -15.31
N ALA A 40 2.73 -44.12 -16.34
CA ALA A 40 3.67 -43.09 -16.76
C ALA A 40 4.09 -42.24 -15.55
N ALA A 41 5.39 -42.03 -15.41
CA ALA A 41 5.95 -41.09 -14.46
C ALA A 41 5.32 -39.71 -14.70
N VAL A 42 4.47 -39.26 -13.79
CA VAL A 42 4.10 -37.86 -13.69
C VAL A 42 5.36 -37.15 -13.22
N THR A 43 6.06 -36.51 -14.15
CA THR A 43 7.10 -35.56 -13.82
C THR A 43 6.46 -34.50 -12.95
N ALA A 44 6.82 -34.49 -11.66
CA ALA A 44 6.54 -33.38 -10.77
C ALA A 44 7.12 -32.13 -11.44
N ALA A 45 6.24 -31.23 -11.88
CA ALA A 45 6.64 -29.95 -12.41
C ALA A 45 7.47 -29.25 -11.33
N ALA A 46 8.72 -28.93 -11.66
CA ALA A 46 9.56 -28.09 -10.83
C ALA A 46 8.80 -26.81 -10.48
N PRO A 47 8.94 -26.26 -9.26
CA PRO A 47 8.33 -24.97 -8.96
C PRO A 47 8.84 -23.98 -10.00
N ALA A 48 7.92 -23.34 -10.73
CA ALA A 48 8.26 -22.27 -11.62
C ALA A 48 9.13 -21.30 -10.82
N ALA A 49 10.38 -21.12 -11.25
CA ALA A 49 11.25 -20.13 -10.66
C ALA A 49 10.48 -18.82 -10.64
N LEU A 50 10.27 -18.25 -9.45
CA LEU A 50 9.71 -16.92 -9.30
C LEU A 50 10.55 -16.02 -10.21
N ALA A 51 9.93 -15.51 -11.28
CA ALA A 51 10.60 -14.61 -12.20
C ALA A 51 11.22 -13.50 -11.36
N ALA A 52 12.52 -13.22 -11.58
CA ALA A 52 13.14 -12.05 -10.98
C ALA A 52 12.26 -10.83 -11.30
N PRO A 53 12.03 -9.91 -10.34
CA PRO A 53 11.20 -8.75 -10.61
C PRO A 53 11.78 -8.03 -11.83
N ALA A 54 10.95 -7.86 -12.87
CA ALA A 54 11.33 -7.06 -14.02
C ALA A 54 11.80 -5.69 -13.49
N SER A 55 12.98 -5.26 -13.91
CA SER A 55 13.49 -3.94 -13.56
C SER A 55 12.46 -2.88 -13.98
N CYS A 56 12.18 -1.92 -13.10
CA CYS A 56 11.24 -0.84 -13.39
C CYS A 56 11.68 -0.09 -14.66
N PRO A 57 10.75 0.19 -15.60
CA PRO A 57 11.07 0.96 -16.79
C PRO A 57 11.65 2.33 -16.42
N VAL A 58 12.73 2.72 -17.09
CA VAL A 58 13.29 4.08 -16.95
C VAL A 58 12.39 5.04 -17.73
N LEU A 59 11.70 5.93 -17.03
CA LEU A 59 10.93 7.01 -17.65
C LEU A 59 11.71 8.32 -17.54
N TYR A 60 11.83 9.01 -18.66
CA TYR A 60 12.55 10.29 -18.75
C TYR A 60 11.67 11.51 -18.45
N ASP A 61 10.35 11.38 -18.46
CA ASP A 61 9.41 12.45 -18.14
C ASP A 61 8.98 12.37 -16.67
N PRO A 62 9.42 13.30 -15.79
CA PRO A 62 9.01 13.32 -14.39
C PRO A 62 7.50 13.58 -14.20
N LEU A 63 6.82 14.11 -15.22
CA LEU A 63 5.38 14.39 -15.23
C LEU A 63 4.57 13.28 -15.90
N PHE A 64 5.16 12.12 -16.21
CA PHE A 64 4.46 11.03 -16.88
C PHE A 64 3.14 10.67 -16.16
N ALA A 65 3.18 10.62 -14.82
CA ALA A 65 2.02 10.30 -14.00
C ALA A 65 1.08 11.49 -13.73
N ALA A 66 1.42 12.72 -14.13
CA ALA A 66 0.73 13.92 -13.68
C ALA A 66 -0.70 14.05 -14.27
N ALA A 67 -1.68 14.30 -13.40
CA ALA A 67 -3.04 14.68 -13.81
C ALA A 67 -3.08 16.12 -14.36
N ASP A 68 -2.24 17.00 -13.84
CA ASP A 68 -2.06 18.38 -14.29
C ASP A 68 -0.62 18.63 -14.70
N ARG A 69 -0.39 18.66 -16.02
CA ARG A 69 0.94 18.84 -16.61
C ARG A 69 1.36 20.32 -16.74
N ARG A 70 0.57 21.28 -16.23
CA ARG A 70 0.90 22.72 -16.28
C ARG A 70 1.87 23.15 -15.18
N VAL A 71 2.21 22.25 -14.26
CA VAL A 71 3.19 22.46 -13.18
C VAL A 71 4.59 22.73 -13.73
N ASP A 72 5.38 23.51 -12.99
CA ASP A 72 6.73 23.91 -13.39
C ASP A 72 7.79 23.21 -12.54
N LEU A 73 8.46 22.21 -13.13
CA LEU A 73 9.49 21.42 -12.47
C LEU A 73 10.66 22.27 -11.94
N SER A 74 10.96 23.41 -12.59
CA SER A 74 12.11 24.25 -12.20
C SER A 74 11.92 24.99 -10.88
N ARG A 75 10.69 25.03 -10.37
CA ARG A 75 10.34 25.71 -9.11
C ARG A 75 10.42 24.80 -7.89
N ILE A 76 10.60 23.49 -8.09
CA ILE A 76 10.70 22.52 -6.99
C ILE A 76 11.94 22.85 -6.16
N THR A 77 11.77 22.95 -4.85
CA THR A 77 12.89 23.11 -3.91
C THR A 77 12.75 22.14 -2.72
N PRO A 78 13.85 21.61 -2.18
CA PRO A 78 15.20 21.59 -2.76
C PRO A 78 15.27 20.70 -4.02
N GLU A 79 16.47 20.45 -4.54
CA GLU A 79 16.66 19.55 -5.69
C GLU A 79 15.98 18.19 -5.43
N PRO A 80 15.00 17.78 -6.26
CA PRO A 80 14.19 16.61 -5.97
C PRO A 80 14.95 15.30 -6.20
N ALA A 81 14.90 14.41 -5.21
CA ALA A 81 15.29 13.02 -5.40
C ALA A 81 14.13 12.22 -6.00
N TRP A 82 14.15 12.05 -7.33
CA TRP A 82 13.13 11.27 -8.03
C TRP A 82 13.18 9.80 -7.64
N ARG A 83 12.01 9.24 -7.33
CA ARG A 83 11.82 7.82 -7.08
C ARG A 83 12.06 7.03 -8.37
N ALA A 84 12.92 6.02 -8.29
CA ALA A 84 13.29 5.15 -9.43
C ALA A 84 12.67 3.75 -9.38
N ASP A 85 12.11 3.34 -8.24
CA ASP A 85 11.37 2.09 -8.16
C ASP A 85 9.93 2.25 -8.68
N CYS A 86 9.27 1.11 -8.78
CA CYS A 86 7.90 0.98 -9.28
C CYS A 86 7.07 0.14 -8.31
N ARG A 87 7.39 0.18 -7.02
CA ARG A 87 6.54 -0.38 -5.96
C ARG A 87 5.15 0.26 -6.00
N GLN A 88 4.15 -0.49 -5.54
CA GLN A 88 2.83 0.11 -5.30
C GLN A 88 2.92 1.13 -4.16
N LEU A 89 2.23 2.24 -4.34
CA LEU A 89 2.10 3.31 -3.36
C LEU A 89 0.65 3.39 -2.88
N TYR A 90 0.45 4.12 -1.78
CA TYR A 90 -0.84 4.22 -1.12
C TYR A 90 -1.20 5.67 -0.84
N ARG A 91 -2.50 5.95 -0.82
CA ARG A 91 -3.01 7.27 -0.46
C ARG A 91 -4.31 7.16 0.34
N ALA A 92 -4.29 7.68 1.56
CA ALA A 92 -5.49 7.84 2.35
C ALA A 92 -6.26 9.11 1.91
N ASP A 93 -7.46 8.97 1.34
CA ASP A 93 -8.27 10.11 0.87
C ASP A 93 -9.74 10.00 1.34
N GLY A 94 -10.39 11.15 1.52
CA GLY A 94 -11.79 11.22 1.92
C GLY A 94 -12.77 11.23 0.74
N ARG A 95 -12.28 11.55 -0.46
CA ARG A 95 -13.09 11.52 -1.69
C ARG A 95 -13.45 10.09 -2.06
N ALA A 96 -14.65 9.91 -2.60
CA ALA A 96 -15.16 8.61 -3.01
C ALA A 96 -14.53 8.15 -4.34
N PRO A 97 -14.42 6.82 -4.58
CA PRO A 97 -13.80 6.26 -5.77
C PRO A 97 -14.41 6.76 -7.07
N GLU A 98 -15.72 7.03 -7.12
CA GLU A 98 -16.39 7.51 -8.34
C GLU A 98 -15.86 8.86 -8.80
N VAL A 99 -15.40 9.71 -7.86
CA VAL A 99 -14.79 11.00 -8.17
C VAL A 99 -13.33 10.80 -8.58
N VAL A 100 -12.59 10.01 -7.80
CA VAL A 100 -11.14 9.82 -7.99
C VAL A 100 -10.84 9.02 -9.25
N PHE A 101 -11.62 8.00 -9.57
CA PHE A 101 -11.43 7.18 -10.77
C PHE A 101 -11.78 7.96 -12.03
N GLU A 102 -12.71 8.92 -11.97
CA GLU A 102 -13.03 9.74 -13.13
C GLU A 102 -11.98 10.84 -13.37
N GLN A 103 -11.49 11.47 -12.31
CA GLN A 103 -10.66 12.68 -12.41
C GLN A 103 -9.16 12.43 -12.21
N GLY A 104 -8.79 11.36 -11.51
CA GLY A 104 -7.48 11.21 -10.90
C GLY A 104 -7.31 12.06 -9.64
N PHE A 105 -6.10 12.10 -9.11
CA PHE A 105 -5.73 12.98 -8.02
C PHE A 105 -5.12 14.26 -8.55
N HIS A 106 -5.93 15.32 -8.68
CA HIS A 106 -5.41 16.65 -8.96
C HIS A 106 -4.80 17.30 -7.70
N PRO A 107 -3.68 18.06 -7.87
CA PRO A 107 -3.16 18.89 -6.79
C PRO A 107 -4.09 20.08 -6.55
N LYS A 108 -4.01 20.67 -5.36
CA LYS A 108 -4.89 21.78 -4.97
C LYS A 108 -4.52 23.11 -5.64
N ALA A 109 -3.22 23.37 -5.78
CA ALA A 109 -2.70 24.62 -6.32
C ALA A 109 -1.51 24.34 -7.27
N PRO A 110 -1.78 23.82 -8.49
CA PRO A 110 -0.74 23.42 -9.45
C PRO A 110 0.15 24.58 -9.89
N LEU A 111 -0.36 25.81 -9.95
CA LEU A 111 0.38 26.94 -10.54
C LEU A 111 0.97 27.87 -9.48
N ASP A 112 0.27 28.12 -8.40
CA ASP A 112 0.55 29.17 -7.41
C ASP A 112 0.73 28.63 -5.99
N GLY A 113 0.71 27.30 -5.81
CA GLY A 113 0.90 26.64 -4.53
C GLY A 113 2.34 26.64 -4.03
N GLN A 114 2.55 25.95 -2.90
CA GLN A 114 3.86 25.73 -2.29
C GLN A 114 4.70 24.71 -3.06
N TYR A 115 5.74 25.16 -3.76
CA TYR A 115 6.68 24.27 -4.46
C TYR A 115 7.83 23.77 -3.58
N ASP A 116 8.06 24.35 -2.40
CA ASP A 116 9.07 23.85 -1.49
C ASP A 116 8.55 22.61 -0.74
N ILE A 117 9.22 21.47 -0.94
CA ILE A 117 8.83 20.16 -0.43
C ILE A 117 8.86 20.15 1.10
N GLU A 118 9.90 20.72 1.71
CA GLU A 118 10.02 20.76 3.18
C GLU A 118 8.88 21.57 3.81
N LYS A 119 8.59 22.77 3.29
CA LYS A 119 7.47 23.59 3.76
C LYS A 119 6.12 22.91 3.53
N TYR A 120 5.95 22.24 2.39
CA TYR A 120 4.74 21.47 2.09
C TYR A 120 4.52 20.37 3.13
N VAL A 121 5.52 19.53 3.38
CA VAL A 121 5.46 18.39 4.30
C VAL A 121 5.23 18.84 5.75
N LEU A 122 5.85 19.94 6.18
CA LEU A 122 5.74 20.40 7.56
C LEU A 122 4.39 21.06 7.89
N VAL A 123 3.79 21.79 6.94
CA VAL A 123 2.63 22.66 7.19
C VAL A 123 1.34 22.17 6.53
N ASN A 124 1.42 21.31 5.51
CA ASN A 124 0.29 20.80 4.73
C ASN A 124 -0.59 21.92 4.14
N GLN A 125 0.06 22.84 3.43
CA GLN A 125 -0.59 23.93 2.69
C GLN A 125 -0.90 23.54 1.24
N ASP A 126 -1.74 24.32 0.56
CA ASP A 126 -2.08 24.07 -0.84
C ASP A 126 -0.81 24.14 -1.72
N SER A 127 -0.65 23.12 -2.57
CA SER A 127 0.61 22.84 -3.28
C SER A 127 0.34 22.20 -4.64
N PRO A 128 1.36 22.10 -5.53
CA PRO A 128 1.27 21.36 -6.77
C PRO A 128 1.44 19.84 -6.57
N TYR A 129 1.52 19.38 -5.32
CA TYR A 129 1.81 17.99 -4.97
C TYR A 129 0.57 17.22 -4.53
N VAL A 130 0.58 15.93 -4.83
CA VAL A 130 -0.29 14.93 -4.20
C VAL A 130 0.59 13.94 -3.45
N SER A 131 0.47 13.90 -2.13
CA SER A 131 1.16 12.91 -1.30
C SER A 131 0.64 11.50 -1.52
N THR A 132 1.58 10.56 -1.55
CA THR A 132 1.36 9.13 -1.41
C THR A 132 2.42 8.58 -0.45
N THR A 133 2.36 7.31 -0.11
CA THR A 133 3.30 6.67 0.80
C THR A 133 3.69 5.28 0.32
N PHE A 134 4.90 4.83 0.69
CA PHE A 134 5.30 3.44 0.58
C PHE A 134 4.62 2.53 1.61
N ASP A 135 4.15 3.07 2.73
CA ASP A 135 3.52 2.34 3.83
C ASP A 135 2.04 2.10 3.54
N HIS A 136 1.69 0.84 3.24
CA HIS A 136 0.31 0.40 3.06
C HIS A 136 -0.59 0.77 4.24
N ASP A 137 -0.06 0.73 5.47
CA ASP A 137 -0.83 0.86 6.70
C ASP A 137 -0.96 2.30 7.20
N LEU A 138 -0.38 3.28 6.48
CA LEU A 138 -0.42 4.68 6.91
C LEU A 138 -1.85 5.21 7.05
N TYR A 139 -2.82 4.67 6.29
CA TYR A 139 -4.24 5.03 6.43
C TYR A 139 -4.76 4.88 7.86
N LYS A 140 -4.17 4.00 8.69
CA LYS A 140 -4.54 3.77 10.10
C LYS A 140 -4.26 4.99 10.99
N GLN A 141 -3.39 5.88 10.55
CA GLN A 141 -3.06 7.14 11.23
C GLN A 141 -4.02 8.27 10.84
N TRP A 142 -4.72 8.12 9.71
CA TRP A 142 -5.58 9.14 9.15
C TRP A 142 -7.06 8.88 9.41
N LYS A 143 -7.84 9.94 9.28
CA LYS A 143 -9.30 9.90 9.37
C LYS A 143 -9.94 9.84 7.97
N SER A 144 -9.24 9.30 6.98
CA SER A 144 -9.73 9.18 5.59
C SER A 144 -10.78 8.07 5.46
N GLY A 145 -11.60 8.15 4.41
CA GLY A 145 -12.67 7.19 4.13
C GLY A 145 -12.18 5.97 3.35
N TYR A 146 -11.10 6.14 2.59
CA TYR A 146 -10.56 5.15 1.67
C TYR A 146 -9.03 5.11 1.74
N ASN A 147 -8.49 3.93 1.47
CA ASN A 147 -7.09 3.74 1.09
C ASN A 147 -7.04 3.42 -0.40
N TYR A 148 -6.34 4.27 -1.15
CA TYR A 148 -6.17 4.10 -2.59
C TYR A 148 -4.85 3.41 -2.89
N TYR A 149 -4.90 2.53 -3.89
CA TYR A 149 -3.76 1.81 -4.41
C TYR A 149 -3.28 2.52 -5.67
N VAL A 150 -2.01 2.91 -5.70
CA VAL A 150 -1.42 3.71 -6.78
C VAL A 150 -0.28 2.95 -7.41
N ASP A 151 -0.38 2.77 -8.72
CA ASP A 151 0.68 2.24 -9.55
C ASP A 151 1.12 3.31 -10.56
N ALA A 152 2.01 4.18 -10.10
CA ALA A 152 2.52 5.31 -10.84
C ALA A 152 4.06 5.30 -10.90
N PRO A 153 4.65 5.63 -12.05
CA PRO A 153 6.09 5.87 -12.15
C PRO A 153 6.49 7.20 -11.53
N GLY A 154 7.75 7.30 -11.09
CA GLY A 154 8.31 8.54 -10.58
C GLY A 154 7.69 8.96 -9.24
N GLY A 155 7.48 10.27 -9.10
CA GLY A 155 7.24 10.95 -7.83
C GLY A 155 8.54 11.30 -7.12
N ILE A 156 8.48 12.26 -6.21
CA ILE A 156 9.63 12.73 -5.44
C ILE A 156 9.67 11.98 -4.11
N ASP A 157 10.75 11.26 -3.84
CA ASP A 157 10.97 10.60 -2.56
C ASP A 157 11.32 11.67 -1.52
N VAL A 158 10.39 11.95 -0.60
CA VAL A 158 10.51 13.06 0.35
C VAL A 158 11.71 12.85 1.27
N ASN A 159 11.86 11.67 1.86
CA ASN A 159 12.95 11.39 2.80
C ASN A 159 14.32 11.47 2.12
N LYS A 160 14.43 11.04 0.85
CA LYS A 160 15.67 11.21 0.10
C LYS A 160 15.95 12.66 -0.30
N THR A 161 14.91 13.48 -0.42
CA THR A 161 15.03 14.89 -0.84
C THR A 161 15.36 15.83 0.31
N ILE A 162 14.68 15.68 1.45
CA ILE A 162 14.82 16.60 2.61
C ILE A 162 15.44 15.93 3.84
N GLY A 163 15.90 14.68 3.71
CA GLY A 163 16.40 13.86 4.81
C GLY A 163 15.28 13.13 5.56
N ASP A 164 15.65 12.23 6.47
CA ASP A 164 14.74 11.34 7.21
C ASP A 164 14.62 11.71 8.70
N THR A 165 15.08 12.90 9.08
CA THR A 165 15.08 13.38 10.47
C THR A 165 13.90 14.29 10.82
N HIS A 166 13.11 14.70 9.83
CA HIS A 166 11.94 15.56 10.04
C HIS A 166 10.79 14.80 10.72
N LYS A 167 9.88 15.55 11.34
CA LYS A 167 8.74 15.04 12.13
C LYS A 167 7.89 13.97 11.42
N TRP A 168 7.86 13.98 10.09
CA TRP A 168 6.99 13.16 9.27
C TRP A 168 7.73 12.09 8.47
N ALA A 169 9.01 11.85 8.74
CA ALA A 169 9.82 10.89 7.98
C ALA A 169 9.27 9.46 8.02
N SER A 170 8.62 9.07 9.12
CA SER A 170 7.97 7.75 9.24
C SER A 170 6.76 7.56 8.31
N GLN A 171 6.32 8.61 7.60
CA GLN A 171 5.27 8.48 6.59
C GLN A 171 5.80 7.91 5.27
N GLU A 172 7.12 7.83 5.07
CA GLU A 172 7.74 7.32 3.83
C GLU A 172 7.07 7.92 2.58
N GLU A 173 6.96 9.25 2.55
CA GLU A 173 6.16 9.97 1.58
C GLU A 173 6.81 10.01 0.20
N VAL A 174 5.98 9.84 -0.83
CA VAL A 174 6.29 10.15 -2.23
C VAL A 174 5.34 11.23 -2.71
N ALA A 175 5.88 12.39 -3.06
CA ALA A 175 5.12 13.54 -3.52
C ALA A 175 5.06 13.59 -5.05
N PHE A 176 3.85 13.51 -5.62
CA PHE A 176 3.65 13.61 -7.06
C PHE A 176 3.33 15.05 -7.47
N ILE A 177 4.26 15.70 -8.16
CA ILE A 177 4.01 17.01 -8.76
C ILE A 177 3.06 16.90 -9.95
N GLY A 178 2.07 17.79 -10.01
CA GLY A 178 0.98 17.69 -10.99
C GLY A 178 -0.04 16.62 -10.64
N GLY A 179 0.11 15.96 -9.50
CA GLY A 179 -0.81 14.92 -9.05
C GLY A 179 -0.66 13.59 -9.80
N ILE A 180 -1.73 12.80 -9.84
CA ILE A 180 -1.72 11.44 -10.38
C ILE A 180 -2.92 11.25 -11.30
N ALA A 181 -2.66 11.00 -12.58
CA ALA A 181 -3.68 10.72 -13.58
C ALA A 181 -4.40 9.40 -13.26
N ARG A 182 -5.69 9.32 -13.62
CA ARG A 182 -6.57 8.20 -13.21
C ARG A 182 -6.07 6.84 -13.66
N GLU A 183 -5.39 6.75 -14.80
CA GLU A 183 -4.83 5.52 -15.35
C GLU A 183 -3.75 4.89 -14.45
N HIS A 184 -3.21 5.65 -13.49
CA HIS A 184 -2.20 5.17 -12.53
C HIS A 184 -2.80 4.84 -11.16
N ILE A 185 -4.12 4.92 -11.00
CA ILE A 185 -4.81 4.53 -9.77
C ILE A 185 -5.37 3.13 -10.00
N VAL A 186 -4.93 2.16 -9.21
CA VAL A 186 -5.32 0.74 -9.37
C VAL A 186 -6.74 0.52 -8.86
N GLY A 187 -7.05 1.07 -7.70
CA GLY A 187 -8.31 0.82 -7.01
C GLY A 187 -8.35 1.48 -5.64
N ALA A 188 -9.39 1.17 -4.87
CA ALA A 188 -9.59 1.72 -3.55
C ALA A 188 -10.29 0.72 -2.63
N CYS A 189 -9.90 0.72 -1.36
CA CYS A 189 -10.60 0.00 -0.30
C CYS A 189 -11.20 0.98 0.71
N PRO A 190 -12.49 0.88 1.05
CA PRO A 190 -13.07 1.64 2.15
C PRO A 190 -12.40 1.29 3.47
N VAL A 191 -12.33 2.25 4.40
CA VAL A 191 -11.69 2.07 5.72
C VAL A 191 -12.73 2.13 6.83
N ASP A 192 -12.78 1.10 7.68
CA ASP A 192 -13.44 1.18 8.97
C ASP A 192 -12.58 2.06 9.91
N ARG A 193 -12.96 3.33 10.04
CA ARG A 193 -12.23 4.34 10.82
C ARG A 193 -12.15 4.03 12.32
N LYS A 194 -13.05 3.18 12.85
CA LYS A 194 -13.03 2.79 14.27
C LYS A 194 -12.05 1.65 14.49
N LYS A 195 -12.11 0.62 13.64
CA LYS A 195 -11.25 -0.55 13.74
C LYS A 195 -9.86 -0.34 13.11
N LYS A 196 -9.71 0.72 12.30
CA LYS A 196 -8.50 1.03 11.53
C LYS A 196 -8.07 -0.14 10.64
N VAL A 197 -9.04 -0.67 9.91
CA VAL A 197 -8.85 -1.75 8.94
C VAL A 197 -9.58 -1.39 7.66
N GLU A 198 -9.08 -1.87 6.53
CA GLU A 198 -9.83 -1.82 5.28
C GLU A 198 -10.99 -2.83 5.30
N ILE A 199 -12.08 -2.45 4.65
CA ILE A 199 -13.24 -3.30 4.43
C ILE A 199 -13.00 -4.02 3.10
N MET A 200 -12.22 -5.11 3.16
CA MET A 200 -11.70 -5.80 1.97
C MET A 200 -12.78 -6.29 1.00
N ALA A 201 -13.96 -6.64 1.52
CA ALA A 201 -15.09 -7.08 0.71
C ALA A 201 -15.69 -5.97 -0.17
N ASP A 202 -15.42 -4.70 0.17
CA ASP A 202 -15.99 -3.52 -0.49
C ASP A 202 -14.92 -2.77 -1.30
N CYS A 203 -13.76 -3.38 -1.54
CA CYS A 203 -12.75 -2.81 -2.43
C CYS A 203 -13.25 -2.78 -3.87
N VAL A 204 -12.86 -1.74 -4.59
CA VAL A 204 -13.28 -1.50 -5.96
C VAL A 204 -12.05 -1.25 -6.83
N ASP A 205 -12.00 -1.95 -7.96
CA ASP A 205 -11.00 -1.72 -9.00
C ASP A 205 -11.37 -0.49 -9.82
N ASN A 206 -10.36 0.27 -10.22
CA ASN A 206 -10.54 1.39 -11.12
C ASN A 206 -10.70 0.89 -12.57
N PRO A 207 -11.85 1.10 -13.23
CA PRO A 207 -12.04 0.67 -14.62
C PRO A 207 -11.14 1.42 -15.62
N HIS A 208 -10.51 2.53 -15.22
CA HIS A 208 -9.60 3.32 -16.04
C HIS A 208 -8.13 2.97 -15.84
N TYR A 209 -7.79 2.09 -14.89
CA TYR A 209 -6.41 1.69 -14.62
C TYR A 209 -5.74 1.10 -15.87
N ARG A 210 -4.50 1.53 -16.15
CA ARG A 210 -3.69 1.02 -17.24
C ARG A 210 -2.29 0.66 -16.72
N PRO A 211 -1.92 -0.62 -16.69
CA PRO A 211 -0.55 -1.02 -16.40
C PRO A 211 0.42 -0.32 -17.36
N TRP A 212 1.45 0.31 -16.80
CA TRP A 212 2.45 1.07 -17.56
C TRP A 212 3.80 0.33 -17.69
N ARG A 213 3.92 -0.81 -17.00
CA ARG A 213 5.05 -1.75 -17.11
C ARG A 213 4.63 -2.89 -18.02
N GLY A 214 5.27 -3.01 -19.18
CA GLY A 214 5.00 -4.05 -20.19
C GLY A 214 6.02 -4.03 -21.30
#